data_AF-A0A957GET2-F1
#
_entry.id   AF-A0A957GET2-F1
#
_cell.length_a   1.000
_cell.length_b   1.000
_cell.length_c   1.000
_cell.angle_alpha   90.00
_cell.angle_beta   90.00
_cell.angle_gamma   90.00
#
_symmetry.space_group_name_H-M   'P 1'
#
loop_
_entity.id
_entity.type
_entity.pdbx_description
1 polymer ?
#
loop_
_entity_poly.entity_id
_entity_poly.type
_entity_poly.pdbx_seq_one_letter_code
_entity_poly.pdbx_strand_id
1 'polypeptide(L)'
;MLRYLFLILAAIGIFYYFSDLSKSPEIGSAQTEPLLPVEQESKSKDKLQRLEPPHYTMSLEVIADSVEQAILPDSFEGSSSINKSVLDELIYTPIVVGSKKELINVDPVLRVTGQGEAWLSISKFLRLHFLYDSVNRFMTNEGLEDLIDGPVLQKIVLALQISRGGLIADKESNSEAIAIRTPNAVIVITGTQFFVVYDPDVDTTWVGKFKGNLTVYSTNGGDPITLGDQRMVVMSGKQKPKEWDLHSDHMVPAEFERLIRQKTSPIEAVDIISGSYLITQWQQNLHVHNAPALNSARIGSIPYGTYSRILDRRGAWWKIECPKNIKGNSCWVSSGDEYTKAYNIEKLGSPPKLGTLPNTGKALDFDFYVNWSDTSNAGESTATVTINAVGGRGNYTYYMDEAFKQQGSSFTFQWRTCSGMVTKSFQVEDSTGHRVSKPYAEKAPCPNSGQPNSQPQASQPSAQIIAWDIPIKKEKYSDNFFVCDDYDMIVTANVLAADKVFLEFGNGSRAEMQNTGNSTFLITVAKNQIPDDSTLSWNIIAIDKHGREVRGATKSYPTDGCQPLL
;
A
#
# COMPACT_ATOMS: atom_id res chain seq x y z
N MET A 1 -19.01 51.62 45.58
CA MET A 1 -19.80 51.81 44.33
C MET A 1 -19.26 51.04 43.14
N LEU A 2 -17.97 51.09 42.81
CA LEU A 2 -17.42 50.42 41.60
C LEU A 2 -17.62 48.88 41.55
N ARG A 3 -17.60 48.19 42.70
CA ARG A 3 -17.85 46.74 42.78
C ARG A 3 -19.32 46.34 42.54
N TYR A 4 -20.27 47.23 42.80
CA TYR A 4 -21.69 46.99 42.53
C TYR A 4 -22.04 47.21 41.06
N LEU A 5 -21.32 48.11 40.37
CA LEU A 5 -21.50 48.35 38.93
C LEU A 5 -21.11 47.13 38.09
N PHE A 6 -20.08 46.38 38.49
CA PHE A 6 -19.64 45.17 37.79
C PHE A 6 -20.64 44.00 37.90
N LEU A 7 -21.33 43.87 39.04
CA LEU A 7 -22.35 42.83 39.23
C LEU A 7 -23.63 43.13 38.43
N ILE A 8 -24.00 44.40 38.27
CA ILE A 8 -25.16 44.81 37.47
C ILE A 8 -24.89 44.60 35.97
N LEU A 9 -23.68 44.90 35.49
CA LEU A 9 -23.31 44.67 34.09
C LEU A 9 -23.23 43.18 33.74
N ALA A 10 -22.80 42.32 34.66
CA ALA A 10 -22.81 40.86 34.47
C ALA A 10 -24.23 40.29 34.39
N ALA A 11 -25.18 40.82 35.18
CA ALA A 11 -26.57 40.38 35.14
C ALA A 11 -27.30 40.79 33.85
N ILE A 12 -26.97 41.95 33.28
CA ILE A 12 -27.55 42.43 32.01
C ILE A 12 -27.03 41.62 30.82
N GLY A 13 -25.76 41.18 30.84
CA GLY A 13 -25.19 40.34 29.79
C GLY A 13 -25.81 38.94 29.70
N ILE A 14 -26.25 38.38 30.82
CA ILE A 14 -26.89 37.05 30.87
C ILE A 14 -28.34 37.12 30.36
N PHE A 15 -29.02 38.25 30.54
CA PHE A 15 -30.41 38.42 30.09
C PHE A 15 -30.53 38.53 28.56
N TYR A 16 -29.54 39.14 27.89
CA TYR A 16 -29.54 39.24 26.42
C TYR A 16 -29.26 37.91 25.71
N TYR A 17 -28.61 36.95 26.37
CA TYR A 17 -28.27 35.66 25.77
C TYR A 17 -29.44 34.67 25.75
N PHE A 18 -30.48 34.89 26.55
CA PHE A 18 -31.66 34.00 26.64
C PHE A 18 -32.87 34.46 25.82
N SER A 19 -32.86 35.67 25.27
CA SER A 19 -33.98 36.22 24.48
C SER A 19 -34.05 35.74 23.02
N ASP A 20 -33.08 34.95 22.53
CA ASP A 20 -32.98 34.61 21.09
C ASP A 20 -33.38 33.15 20.75
N LEU A 21 -33.97 32.40 21.69
CA LEU A 21 -34.35 30.99 21.51
C LEU A 21 -35.87 30.72 21.48
N SER A 22 -36.69 31.73 21.19
CA SER A 22 -38.15 31.55 21.05
C SER A 22 -38.68 32.06 19.70
N LYS A 23 -38.41 31.33 18.63
CA LYS A 23 -39.21 31.40 17.40
C LYS A 23 -39.66 30.00 16.99
N SER A 24 -40.88 29.68 17.40
CA SER A 24 -41.68 28.55 16.91
C SER A 24 -42.31 28.95 15.57
N PRO A 25 -42.28 28.10 14.52
CA PRO A 25 -42.93 28.43 13.26
C PRO A 25 -44.43 28.15 13.32
N GLU A 26 -45.20 29.12 12.85
CA GLU A 26 -46.65 29.15 12.76
C GLU A 26 -47.22 28.01 11.89
N ILE A 27 -48.34 27.48 12.37
CA ILE A 27 -49.17 26.48 11.71
C ILE A 27 -49.98 27.19 10.62
N GLY A 28 -49.65 26.93 9.36
CA GLY A 28 -50.45 27.30 8.20
C GLY A 28 -51.51 26.24 7.90
N SER A 29 -52.78 26.59 8.12
CA SER A 29 -53.95 25.84 7.67
C SER A 29 -54.09 25.89 6.15
N ALA A 30 -54.12 24.73 5.48
CA ALA A 30 -54.49 24.63 4.08
C ALA A 30 -55.70 23.70 3.90
N GLN A 31 -56.57 24.14 3.01
CA GLN A 31 -57.94 23.73 2.78
C GLN A 31 -58.05 22.32 2.19
N THR A 32 -59.21 21.73 2.50
CA THR A 32 -59.74 20.46 2.00
C THR A 32 -60.41 20.67 0.65
N GLU A 33 -60.08 19.86 -0.36
CA GLU A 33 -60.94 19.53 -1.50
C GLU A 33 -60.36 18.34 -2.31
N PRO A 34 -61.12 17.63 -3.18
CA PRO A 34 -61.60 16.29 -2.85
C PRO A 34 -61.02 15.14 -3.70
N LEU A 35 -61.25 13.93 -3.18
CA LEU A 35 -60.97 12.62 -3.75
C LEU A 35 -61.63 12.36 -5.11
N LEU A 36 -60.89 11.74 -6.04
CA LEU A 36 -61.34 10.88 -7.14
C LEU A 36 -60.13 10.07 -7.69
N PRO A 37 -60.33 8.94 -8.41
CA PRO A 37 -60.25 7.62 -7.81
C PRO A 37 -59.01 6.79 -8.21
N VAL A 38 -58.83 5.74 -7.41
CA VAL A 38 -57.94 4.59 -7.55
C VAL A 38 -57.86 4.07 -8.99
N GLU A 39 -56.65 4.09 -9.56
CA GLU A 39 -56.29 3.31 -10.74
C GLU A 39 -55.22 2.28 -10.37
N GLN A 40 -55.46 1.04 -10.77
CA GLN A 40 -54.74 -0.16 -10.37
C GLN A 40 -53.31 -0.17 -10.95
N GLU A 41 -52.29 -0.19 -10.09
CA GLU A 41 -50.93 -0.51 -10.52
C GLU A 41 -50.81 -2.01 -10.86
N SER A 42 -50.55 -2.24 -12.15
CA SER A 42 -50.14 -3.53 -12.68
C SER A 42 -48.75 -3.91 -12.17
N LYS A 43 -48.58 -5.18 -11.84
CA LYS A 43 -47.29 -5.81 -11.49
C LYS A 43 -46.27 -5.63 -12.62
N SER A 44 -45.36 -4.67 -12.47
CA SER A 44 -44.11 -4.60 -13.22
C SER A 44 -43.02 -5.27 -12.39
N LYS A 45 -42.42 -6.33 -12.92
CA LYS A 45 -41.21 -6.96 -12.39
C LYS A 45 -40.04 -6.02 -12.65
N ASP A 46 -39.51 -5.38 -11.60
CA ASP A 46 -38.22 -4.71 -11.68
C ASP A 46 -37.11 -5.73 -11.97
N LYS A 47 -36.58 -5.64 -13.18
CA LYS A 47 -35.26 -6.15 -13.54
C LYS A 47 -34.25 -5.37 -12.70
N LEU A 48 -33.48 -6.08 -11.85
CA LEU A 48 -32.18 -5.59 -11.40
C LEU A 48 -31.35 -5.19 -12.63
N GLN A 49 -31.19 -3.90 -12.86
CA GLN A 49 -30.06 -3.40 -13.65
C GLN A 49 -28.82 -3.66 -12.81
N ARG A 50 -28.00 -4.63 -13.26
CA ARG A 50 -26.62 -4.75 -12.82
C ARG A 50 -25.90 -3.47 -13.21
N LEU A 51 -25.38 -2.75 -12.23
CA LEU A 51 -24.32 -1.76 -12.43
C LEU A 51 -23.14 -2.49 -13.07
N GLU A 52 -22.83 -2.17 -14.32
CA GLU A 52 -21.61 -2.62 -14.98
C GLU A 52 -20.40 -1.96 -14.30
N PRO A 53 -19.27 -2.68 -14.12
CA PRO A 53 -18.03 -2.07 -13.65
C PRO A 53 -17.53 -1.05 -14.69
N PRO A 54 -16.85 0.03 -14.26
CA PRO A 54 -16.39 1.07 -15.18
C PRO A 54 -15.39 0.51 -16.20
N HIS A 55 -15.59 0.88 -17.47
CA HIS A 55 -14.63 0.67 -18.55
C HIS A 55 -13.39 1.56 -18.31
N TYR A 56 -12.19 1.01 -18.50
CA TYR A 56 -10.92 1.73 -18.38
C TYR A 56 -10.36 2.03 -19.76
N THR A 57 -10.06 3.29 -20.06
CA THR A 57 -9.43 3.72 -21.31
C THR A 57 -8.04 4.28 -20.99
N MET A 58 -7.00 3.72 -21.62
CA MET A 58 -5.66 4.31 -21.66
C MET A 58 -5.61 5.20 -22.91
N SER A 59 -5.72 6.52 -22.75
CA SER A 59 -5.61 7.47 -23.87
C SER A 59 -4.24 8.12 -23.85
N LEU A 60 -3.38 7.77 -24.81
CA LEU A 60 -2.20 8.56 -25.13
C LEU A 60 -2.65 9.79 -25.93
N GLU A 61 -2.94 10.89 -25.25
CA GLU A 61 -3.36 12.14 -25.91
C GLU A 61 -2.14 12.99 -26.22
N VAL A 62 -1.68 12.95 -27.47
CA VAL A 62 -0.66 13.87 -28.00
C VAL A 62 -1.36 15.17 -28.36
N ILE A 63 -1.45 16.11 -27.42
CA ILE A 63 -2.07 17.43 -27.67
C ILE A 63 -1.04 18.32 -28.36
N ALA A 64 -1.15 18.47 -29.68
CA ALA A 64 -0.50 19.53 -30.44
C ALA A 64 -1.50 20.69 -30.60
N ASP A 65 -1.20 21.85 -30.00
CA ASP A 65 -2.00 23.05 -30.18
C ASP A 65 -1.85 23.56 -31.63
N SER A 66 -2.89 23.33 -32.42
CA SER A 66 -3.10 23.71 -33.82
C SER A 66 -2.35 22.89 -34.88
N VAL A 67 -3.09 21.98 -35.54
CA VAL A 67 -3.24 21.82 -37.01
C VAL A 67 -4.20 20.63 -37.25
N GLU A 68 -5.12 20.77 -38.23
CA GLU A 68 -6.09 19.76 -38.62
C GLU A 68 -5.43 18.40 -38.95
N GLN A 69 -5.92 17.35 -38.30
CA GLN A 69 -5.70 15.92 -38.59
C GLN A 69 -4.24 15.45 -38.75
N ALA A 70 -3.64 15.00 -37.64
CA ALA A 70 -2.68 13.91 -37.69
C ALA A 70 -3.47 12.58 -37.67
N ILE A 71 -3.48 11.86 -38.78
CA ILE A 71 -4.01 10.49 -38.87
C ILE A 71 -3.11 9.60 -38.03
N LEU A 72 -3.56 9.24 -36.83
CA LEU A 72 -3.08 8.04 -36.15
C LEU A 72 -3.72 6.82 -36.87
N PRO A 73 -3.00 5.70 -37.08
CA PRO A 73 -3.64 4.48 -37.53
C PRO A 73 -4.70 4.06 -36.52
N ASP A 74 -5.92 3.78 -36.99
CA ASP A 74 -7.02 3.34 -36.14
C ASP A 74 -6.63 2.11 -35.31
N SER A 75 -6.97 2.16 -34.01
CA SER A 75 -6.82 1.12 -32.96
C SER A 75 -5.42 0.91 -32.37
N PHE A 76 -5.16 1.60 -31.25
CA PHE A 76 -4.16 1.18 -30.26
C PHE A 76 -4.82 1.20 -28.87
N GLU A 77 -5.44 0.09 -28.48
CA GLU A 77 -5.94 -0.16 -27.12
C GLU A 77 -5.13 -1.32 -26.51
N GLY A 78 -4.33 -1.01 -25.49
CA GLY A 78 -3.52 -1.98 -24.76
C GLY A 78 -2.26 -1.36 -24.17
N SER A 79 -1.75 -1.91 -23.07
CA SER A 79 -0.53 -1.45 -22.40
C SER A 79 0.64 -1.39 -23.39
N SER A 80 1.11 -0.19 -23.73
CA SER A 80 2.22 -0.01 -24.66
C SER A 80 3.53 0.29 -23.93
N SER A 81 4.58 -0.48 -24.21
CA SER A 81 5.96 -0.05 -23.99
C SER A 81 6.37 0.91 -25.13
N ILE A 82 6.93 2.07 -24.78
CA ILE A 82 7.49 3.01 -25.77
C ILE A 82 9.01 2.84 -25.77
N ASN A 83 9.61 2.58 -26.94
CA ASN A 83 11.06 2.46 -27.11
C ASN A 83 11.69 3.82 -27.44
N LYS A 84 12.98 4.00 -27.14
CA LYS A 84 13.78 5.21 -27.40
C LYS A 84 13.72 5.65 -28.87
N SER A 85 13.73 4.73 -29.83
CA SER A 85 13.65 5.08 -31.26
C SER A 85 12.36 5.83 -31.60
N VAL A 86 11.23 5.44 -31.00
CA VAL A 86 9.93 6.11 -31.15
C VAL A 86 9.95 7.47 -30.46
N LEU A 87 10.64 7.58 -29.32
CA LEU A 87 10.79 8.84 -28.59
C LEU A 87 11.67 9.85 -29.38
N ASP A 88 12.78 9.40 -29.93
CA ASP A 88 13.66 10.20 -30.78
C ASP A 88 12.92 10.64 -32.06
N GLU A 89 12.07 9.78 -32.62
CA GLU A 89 11.23 10.11 -33.78
C GLU A 89 10.11 11.10 -33.43
N LEU A 90 9.51 11.02 -32.23
CA LEU A 90 8.50 11.95 -31.71
C LEU A 90 9.06 13.33 -31.35
N ILE A 91 10.27 13.39 -30.77
CA ILE A 91 10.94 14.64 -30.39
C ILE A 91 11.42 15.41 -31.64
N TYR A 92 11.75 14.69 -32.72
CA TYR A 92 12.32 15.28 -33.92
C TYR A 92 11.46 15.12 -35.19
N THR A 93 10.14 14.86 -35.08
CA THR A 93 9.31 14.69 -36.28
C THR A 93 9.21 16.01 -37.06
N PRO A 94 9.70 16.10 -38.31
CA PRO A 94 9.51 17.30 -39.12
C PRO A 94 8.05 17.35 -39.59
N ILE A 95 7.27 18.28 -39.04
CA ILE A 95 5.91 18.56 -39.54
C ILE A 95 6.03 19.42 -40.80
N VAL A 96 5.48 18.95 -41.91
CA VAL A 96 5.45 19.70 -43.17
C VAL A 96 4.25 20.64 -43.14
N VAL A 97 4.48 21.91 -42.79
CA VAL A 97 3.48 22.99 -42.94
C VAL A 97 3.75 23.73 -44.25
N GLY A 98 3.15 23.27 -45.35
CA GLY A 98 3.37 23.84 -46.69
C GLY A 98 4.73 23.45 -47.31
N SER A 99 5.27 24.27 -48.22
CA SER A 99 6.52 23.97 -48.96
C SER A 99 7.82 24.20 -48.18
N LYS A 100 7.73 24.49 -46.87
CA LYS A 100 8.88 24.59 -45.97
C LYS A 100 8.83 23.45 -44.96
N LYS A 101 9.93 22.70 -44.86
CA LYS A 101 10.19 21.83 -43.72
C LYS A 101 10.66 22.72 -42.57
N GLU A 102 9.82 22.92 -41.57
CA GLU A 102 10.24 23.47 -40.27
C GLU A 102 10.26 22.32 -39.25
N LEU A 103 11.37 22.20 -38.51
CA LEU A 103 11.44 21.33 -37.34
C LEU A 103 10.63 22.02 -36.24
N ILE A 104 9.39 21.59 -36.05
CA ILE A 104 8.61 21.99 -34.87
C ILE A 104 9.10 21.09 -33.74
N ASN A 105 9.76 21.68 -32.75
CA ASN A 105 10.11 20.98 -31.52
C ASN A 105 8.80 20.80 -30.72
N VAL A 106 8.17 19.64 -30.88
CA VAL A 106 6.98 19.28 -30.10
C VAL A 106 7.49 18.61 -28.84
N ASP A 107 7.44 19.30 -27.70
CA ASP A 107 7.74 18.71 -26.39
C ASP A 107 6.68 17.63 -26.10
N PRO A 108 6.99 16.32 -26.21
CA PRO A 108 5.97 15.31 -26.04
C PRO A 108 5.51 15.26 -24.58
N VAL A 109 4.19 15.24 -24.38
CA VAL A 109 3.55 15.13 -23.06
C VAL A 109 3.04 13.70 -22.89
N LEU A 110 3.51 13.03 -21.84
CA LEU A 110 3.00 11.75 -21.37
C LEU A 110 2.05 12.00 -20.19
N ARG A 111 0.77 11.74 -20.41
CA ARG A 111 -0.26 11.82 -19.37
C ARG A 111 -0.79 10.42 -19.05
N VAL A 112 -0.75 10.06 -17.77
CA VAL A 112 -1.38 8.84 -17.23
C VAL A 112 -2.55 9.30 -16.36
N THR A 113 -3.77 8.91 -16.70
CA THR A 113 -4.99 9.32 -15.98
C THR A 113 -5.62 8.18 -15.19
N GLY A 114 -6.33 8.53 -14.13
CA GLY A 114 -7.09 7.60 -13.30
C GLY A 114 -6.20 6.53 -12.67
N GLN A 115 -6.62 5.28 -12.79
CA GLN A 115 -5.86 4.11 -12.30
C GLN A 115 -4.87 3.55 -13.33
N GLY A 116 -4.52 4.33 -14.34
CA GLY A 116 -3.58 3.95 -15.38
C GLY A 116 -2.15 3.82 -14.86
N GLU A 117 -1.38 2.99 -15.55
CA GLU A 117 0.04 2.77 -15.31
C GLU A 117 0.76 2.73 -16.65
N ALA A 118 1.96 3.32 -16.73
CA ALA A 118 2.76 3.32 -17.95
C ALA A 118 4.22 2.99 -17.61
N TRP A 119 4.82 2.14 -18.45
CA TRP A 119 6.23 1.79 -18.36
C TRP A 119 6.98 2.38 -19.54
N LEU A 120 8.03 3.14 -19.24
CA LEU A 120 8.96 3.63 -20.24
C LEU A 120 10.33 3.03 -19.98
N SER A 121 10.84 2.24 -20.92
CA SER A 121 12.20 1.71 -20.86
C SER A 121 13.06 2.48 -21.84
N ILE A 122 13.97 3.31 -21.34
CA ILE A 122 14.93 4.01 -22.18
C ILE A 122 16.22 3.21 -22.10
N SER A 123 16.45 2.40 -23.13
CA SER A 123 17.49 1.37 -23.14
C SER A 123 17.29 0.27 -22.09
N LYS A 124 18.26 -0.64 -21.95
CA LYS A 124 18.29 -1.64 -20.88
C LYS A 124 18.57 -1.03 -19.49
N PHE A 125 19.06 0.21 -19.45
CA PHE A 125 19.63 0.81 -18.25
C PHE A 125 18.69 1.68 -17.44
N LEU A 126 17.53 2.07 -17.99
CA LEU A 126 16.56 2.92 -17.31
C LEU A 126 15.15 2.40 -17.54
N ARG A 127 14.44 2.17 -16.44
CA ARG A 127 13.00 1.88 -16.44
C ARG A 127 12.30 2.91 -15.58
N LEU A 128 11.35 3.62 -16.17
CA LEU A 128 10.46 4.55 -15.49
C LEU A 128 9.07 3.93 -15.42
N HIS A 129 8.49 3.94 -14.23
CA HIS A 129 7.14 3.47 -13.96
C HIS A 129 6.30 4.66 -13.51
N PHE A 130 5.41 5.10 -14.40
CA PHE A 130 4.46 6.18 -14.16
C PHE A 130 3.15 5.60 -13.65
N LEU A 131 2.66 6.16 -12.55
CA LEU A 131 1.59 5.60 -11.74
C LEU A 131 0.58 6.70 -11.42
N TYR A 132 -0.71 6.45 -11.72
CA TYR A 132 -1.89 7.24 -11.31
C TYR A 132 -1.79 8.78 -11.44
N ASP A 133 -2.60 9.36 -12.34
CA ASP A 133 -2.74 10.83 -12.49
C ASP A 133 -1.40 11.60 -12.65
N SER A 134 -0.45 11.01 -13.37
CA SER A 134 0.86 11.63 -13.63
C SER A 134 0.88 12.39 -14.95
N VAL A 135 1.50 13.57 -14.95
CA VAL A 135 1.65 14.42 -16.15
C VAL A 135 3.11 14.80 -16.30
N ASN A 136 3.72 14.28 -17.36
CA ASN A 136 5.15 14.36 -17.60
C ASN A 136 5.41 14.95 -18.99
N ARG A 137 6.47 15.75 -19.12
CA ARG A 137 6.89 16.35 -20.39
C ARG A 137 8.37 16.03 -20.60
N PHE A 138 8.74 15.56 -21.79
CA PHE A 138 10.16 15.42 -22.14
C PHE A 138 10.70 16.77 -22.57
N MET A 139 11.93 17.08 -22.17
CA MET A 139 12.57 18.36 -22.47
C MET A 139 13.92 18.15 -23.14
N THR A 140 14.36 19.19 -23.85
CA THR A 140 15.79 19.38 -24.17
C THR A 140 16.57 19.71 -22.90
N ASN A 141 17.90 19.61 -22.96
CA ASN A 141 18.78 20.02 -21.85
C ASN A 141 18.83 21.55 -21.65
N GLU A 142 18.20 22.33 -22.53
CA GLU A 142 18.14 23.79 -22.43
C GLU A 142 17.49 24.22 -21.12
N GLY A 143 18.13 25.14 -20.40
CA GLY A 143 17.65 25.65 -19.10
C GLY A 143 18.07 24.84 -17.87
N LEU A 144 18.81 23.74 -18.03
CA LEU A 144 19.50 23.08 -16.92
C LEU A 144 20.86 23.73 -16.60
N GLU A 145 21.39 24.52 -17.53
CA GLU A 145 22.75 25.13 -17.50
C GLU A 145 22.96 26.08 -16.33
N ASP A 146 21.89 26.78 -15.90
CA ASP A 146 21.95 27.73 -14.79
C ASP A 146 21.93 27.04 -13.42
N LEU A 147 21.59 25.74 -13.37
CA LEU A 147 21.31 24.99 -12.13
C LEU A 147 22.33 23.88 -11.85
N ILE A 148 23.00 23.37 -12.87
CA ILE A 148 23.89 22.20 -12.77
C ILE A 148 25.27 22.57 -13.33
N ASP A 149 26.32 22.20 -12.60
CA ASP A 149 27.70 22.34 -13.06
C ASP A 149 27.93 21.69 -14.43
N GLY A 150 28.62 22.40 -15.32
CA GLY A 150 28.86 22.00 -16.71
C GLY A 150 29.33 20.54 -16.93
N PRO A 151 30.26 19.98 -16.14
CA PRO A 151 30.70 18.60 -16.30
C PRO A 151 29.61 17.54 -16.01
N VAL A 152 28.63 17.86 -15.16
CA VAL A 152 27.49 16.98 -14.88
C VAL A 152 26.45 17.12 -15.99
N LEU A 153 26.22 18.35 -16.46
CA LEU A 153 25.27 18.64 -17.54
C LEU A 153 25.59 17.89 -18.84
N GLN A 154 26.88 17.77 -19.18
CA GLN A 154 27.36 17.02 -20.34
C GLN A 154 27.08 15.50 -20.27
N LYS A 155 26.74 14.97 -19.09
CA LYS A 155 26.45 13.54 -18.88
C LYS A 155 24.95 13.24 -18.84
N ILE A 156 24.09 14.26 -18.97
CA ILE A 156 22.64 14.09 -18.92
C ILE A 156 22.16 13.59 -20.29
N VAL A 157 21.59 12.39 -20.31
CA VAL A 157 21.04 11.79 -21.54
C VAL A 157 19.53 11.83 -21.64
N LEU A 158 18.87 12.26 -20.57
CA LEU A 158 17.44 12.45 -20.53
C LEU A 158 17.10 13.57 -19.54
N ALA A 159 16.28 14.51 -20.01
CA ALA A 159 15.62 15.50 -19.17
C ALA A 159 14.11 15.28 -19.20
N LEU A 160 13.52 15.07 -18.03
CA LEU A 160 12.08 14.88 -17.85
C LEU A 160 11.54 15.97 -16.94
N GLN A 161 10.41 16.57 -17.26
CA GLN A 161 9.68 17.45 -16.37
C GLN A 161 8.42 16.75 -15.83
N ILE A 162 8.27 16.72 -14.51
CA ILE A 162 7.04 16.27 -13.84
C ILE A 162 6.24 17.50 -13.43
N SER A 163 5.00 17.58 -13.91
CA SER A 163 4.08 18.69 -13.62
C SER A 163 2.96 18.31 -12.65
N ARG A 164 2.68 17.00 -12.50
CA ARG A 164 1.80 16.43 -11.47
C ARG A 164 2.06 14.93 -11.32
N GLY A 165 1.81 14.39 -10.13
CA GLY A 165 1.87 12.96 -9.85
C GLY A 165 3.31 12.52 -9.61
N GLY A 166 3.68 11.32 -10.01
CA GLY A 166 5.05 10.86 -9.83
C GLY A 166 5.39 9.57 -10.54
N LEU A 167 6.63 9.16 -10.34
CA LEU A 167 7.19 7.95 -10.91
C LEU A 167 8.08 7.22 -9.91
N ILE A 168 8.23 5.93 -10.15
CA ILE A 168 9.27 5.10 -9.55
C ILE A 168 10.20 4.68 -10.67
N ALA A 169 11.50 4.64 -10.39
CA ALA A 169 12.49 4.33 -11.41
C ALA A 169 13.54 3.38 -10.88
N ASP A 170 13.98 2.50 -11.78
CA ASP A 170 15.17 1.68 -11.63
C ASP A 170 16.17 2.02 -12.75
N LYS A 171 17.44 2.16 -12.36
CA LYS A 171 18.55 2.57 -13.21
C LYS A 171 19.77 1.71 -12.91
N GLU A 172 20.54 1.29 -13.90
CA GLU A 172 21.79 0.57 -13.63
C GLU A 172 22.88 1.50 -13.11
N SER A 173 23.70 1.02 -12.15
CA SER A 173 24.65 1.84 -11.36
C SER A 173 25.78 2.53 -12.14
N ASN A 174 25.95 2.22 -13.43
CA ASN A 174 27.01 2.76 -14.29
C ASN A 174 26.48 3.48 -15.53
N SER A 175 25.18 3.71 -15.61
CA SER A 175 24.57 4.43 -16.74
C SER A 175 24.71 5.94 -16.60
N GLU A 176 24.56 6.63 -17.73
CA GLU A 176 24.61 8.08 -17.85
C GLU A 176 23.61 8.79 -16.91
N ALA A 177 23.85 10.06 -16.63
CA ALA A 177 23.03 10.82 -15.68
C ALA A 177 21.66 11.14 -16.30
N ILE A 178 20.66 11.26 -15.45
CA ILE A 178 19.31 11.71 -15.83
C ILE A 178 18.97 12.92 -14.99
N ALA A 179 18.33 13.91 -15.62
CA ALA A 179 17.74 15.03 -14.91
C ALA A 179 16.22 14.90 -14.89
N ILE A 180 15.64 15.02 -13.70
CA ILE A 180 14.19 15.19 -13.55
C ILE A 180 13.95 16.57 -12.97
N ARG A 181 13.16 17.37 -13.66
CA ARG A 181 12.75 18.70 -13.24
C ARG A 181 11.33 18.65 -12.70
N THR A 182 11.13 19.39 -11.63
CA THR A 182 9.83 19.82 -11.11
C THR A 182 9.88 21.34 -10.97
N PRO A 183 8.76 22.04 -10.76
CA PRO A 183 8.80 23.48 -10.51
C PRO A 183 9.75 23.91 -9.37
N ASN A 184 9.91 23.06 -8.34
CA ASN A 184 10.69 23.38 -7.14
C ASN A 184 12.07 22.74 -7.07
N ALA A 185 12.40 21.85 -8.00
CA ALA A 185 13.62 21.07 -7.92
C ALA A 185 14.12 20.55 -9.26
N VAL A 186 15.43 20.43 -9.37
CA VAL A 186 16.12 19.65 -10.38
C VAL A 186 16.83 18.49 -9.70
N ILE A 187 16.49 17.27 -10.08
CA ILE A 187 17.01 16.04 -9.51
C ILE A 187 17.98 15.44 -10.51
N VAL A 188 19.24 15.31 -10.14
CA VAL A 188 20.24 14.61 -10.95
C VAL A 188 20.43 13.21 -10.37
N ILE A 189 20.04 12.21 -11.16
CA ILE A 189 20.15 10.80 -10.79
C ILE A 189 21.39 10.20 -11.44
N THR A 190 22.25 9.64 -10.60
CA THR A 190 23.33 8.74 -11.04
C THR A 190 23.18 7.31 -10.48
N GLY A 191 22.32 7.13 -9.48
CA GLY A 191 22.02 5.90 -8.75
C GLY A 191 20.96 5.01 -9.37
N THR A 192 20.51 4.01 -8.60
CA THR A 192 19.71 2.91 -9.16
C THR A 192 18.23 2.98 -8.86
N GLN A 193 17.79 3.12 -7.61
CA GLN A 193 16.37 3.02 -7.28
C GLN A 193 15.88 4.25 -6.51
N PHE A 194 14.88 4.92 -7.07
CA PHE A 194 14.36 6.17 -6.54
C PHE A 194 12.90 6.40 -6.93
N PHE A 195 12.28 7.41 -6.32
CA PHE A 195 11.02 7.97 -6.75
C PHE A 195 11.07 9.50 -6.78
N VAL A 196 10.27 10.09 -7.66
CA VAL A 196 10.03 11.54 -7.69
C VAL A 196 8.52 11.75 -7.79
N VAL A 197 7.98 12.56 -6.88
CA VAL A 197 6.56 12.94 -6.86
C VAL A 197 6.47 14.46 -6.74
N TYR A 198 5.58 15.07 -7.50
CA TYR A 198 5.26 16.50 -7.43
C TYR A 198 3.76 16.70 -7.29
N ASP A 199 3.39 17.50 -6.30
CA ASP A 199 2.03 17.97 -6.09
C ASP A 199 1.96 19.48 -6.37
N PRO A 200 1.28 19.91 -7.47
CA PRO A 200 1.10 21.33 -7.77
C PRO A 200 0.15 22.03 -6.79
N ASP A 201 -0.73 21.28 -6.10
CA ASP A 201 -1.77 21.88 -5.25
C ASP A 201 -1.16 22.47 -3.95
N VAL A 202 -0.07 21.87 -3.46
CA VAL A 202 0.73 22.36 -2.32
C VAL A 202 2.14 22.80 -2.72
N ASP A 203 2.43 22.84 -4.02
CA ASP A 203 3.71 23.21 -4.60
C ASP A 203 4.89 22.54 -3.88
N THR A 204 4.89 21.20 -3.88
CA THR A 204 5.86 20.38 -3.14
C THR A 204 6.36 19.21 -3.98
N THR A 205 7.67 18.99 -3.95
CA THR A 205 8.36 17.86 -4.57
C THR A 205 8.92 16.93 -3.49
N TRP A 206 8.60 15.64 -3.59
CA TRP A 206 9.20 14.58 -2.78
C TRP A 206 10.16 13.78 -3.65
N VAL A 207 11.38 13.59 -3.15
CA VAL A 207 12.40 12.79 -3.82
C VAL A 207 12.93 11.77 -2.83
N GLY A 208 12.65 10.51 -3.08
CA GLY A 208 13.12 9.41 -2.24
C GLY A 208 14.15 8.56 -2.94
N LYS A 209 15.17 8.16 -2.19
CA LYS A 209 16.25 7.29 -2.65
C LYS A 209 16.18 5.96 -1.89
N PHE A 210 15.93 4.88 -2.60
CA PHE A 210 16.02 3.53 -2.05
C PHE A 210 17.46 3.00 -2.12
N LYS A 211 18.16 3.24 -3.24
CA LYS A 211 19.54 2.76 -3.47
C LYS A 211 20.29 3.63 -4.50
N GLY A 212 21.61 3.75 -4.33
CA GLY A 212 22.52 4.35 -5.33
C GLY A 212 22.97 5.76 -4.96
N ASN A 213 23.22 6.65 -5.93
CA ASN A 213 23.57 8.05 -5.68
C ASN A 213 22.50 8.98 -6.27
N LEU A 214 22.02 9.93 -5.49
CA LEU A 214 21.01 10.87 -5.95
C LEU A 214 21.30 12.24 -5.37
N THR A 215 21.42 13.23 -6.24
CA THR A 215 21.69 14.62 -5.88
C THR A 215 20.52 15.49 -6.29
N VAL A 216 20.07 16.33 -5.37
CA VAL A 216 18.90 17.15 -5.52
C VAL A 216 19.30 18.62 -5.43
N TYR A 217 18.92 19.39 -6.44
CA TYR A 217 19.16 20.82 -6.57
C TYR A 217 17.82 21.54 -6.38
N SER A 218 17.77 22.48 -5.44
CA SER A 218 16.60 23.34 -5.22
C SER A 218 16.56 24.44 -6.29
N THR A 219 15.40 24.68 -6.90
CA THR A 219 15.25 25.81 -7.86
C THR A 219 15.27 27.17 -7.17
N ASN A 220 15.07 27.21 -5.85
CA ASN A 220 15.18 28.43 -5.03
C ASN A 220 16.62 28.73 -4.57
N GLY A 221 17.60 28.03 -5.14
CA GLY A 221 19.00 28.10 -4.71
C GLY A 221 19.29 27.30 -3.44
N GLY A 222 20.56 27.29 -3.06
CA GLY A 222 21.11 26.49 -1.96
C GLY A 222 22.11 25.44 -2.45
N ASP A 223 22.83 24.84 -1.51
CA ASP A 223 23.80 23.79 -1.82
C ASP A 223 23.08 22.50 -2.28
N PRO A 224 23.66 21.74 -3.22
CA PRO A 224 23.12 20.46 -3.65
C PRO A 224 23.00 19.48 -2.48
N ILE A 225 21.86 18.79 -2.39
CA ILE A 225 21.60 17.79 -1.35
C ILE A 225 21.90 16.41 -1.90
N THR A 226 22.91 15.74 -1.37
CA THR A 226 23.18 14.34 -1.69
C THR A 226 22.42 13.46 -0.72
N LEU A 227 21.44 12.70 -1.21
CA LEU A 227 20.65 11.83 -0.35
C LEU A 227 21.42 10.57 0.04
N GLY A 228 21.37 10.24 1.34
CA GLY A 228 21.75 8.92 1.85
C GLY A 228 20.82 7.82 1.34
N ASP A 229 21.21 6.56 1.54
CA ASP A 229 20.33 5.42 1.28
C ASP A 229 19.12 5.46 2.20
N GLN A 230 17.94 5.14 1.66
CA GLN A 230 16.68 5.09 2.41
C GLN A 230 16.32 6.44 3.02
N ARG A 231 16.60 7.51 2.27
CA ARG A 231 16.30 8.88 2.64
C ARG A 231 15.37 9.50 1.62
N MET A 232 14.56 10.43 2.07
CA MET A 232 13.74 11.28 1.22
C MET A 232 13.99 12.74 1.57
N VAL A 233 13.97 13.62 0.58
CA VAL A 233 13.89 15.07 0.78
C VAL A 233 12.54 15.57 0.27
N VAL A 234 11.98 16.51 1.03
CA VAL A 234 10.78 17.26 0.69
C VAL A 234 11.19 18.70 0.41
N MET A 235 10.84 19.19 -0.76
CA MET A 235 11.14 20.54 -1.22
C MET A 235 9.85 21.26 -1.53
N SER A 236 9.65 22.41 -0.91
CA SER A 236 8.53 23.30 -1.22
C SER A 236 9.11 24.64 -1.67
N GLY A 237 8.44 25.29 -2.62
CA GLY A 237 8.86 26.58 -3.18
C GLY A 237 9.18 27.67 -2.14
N LYS A 238 8.71 27.51 -0.90
CA LYS A 238 8.80 28.51 0.17
C LYS A 238 9.67 28.11 1.37
N GLN A 239 10.11 26.86 1.44
CA GLN A 239 10.75 26.32 2.65
C GLN A 239 12.10 25.68 2.33
N LYS A 240 13.00 25.71 3.31
CA LYS A 240 14.25 24.96 3.22
C LYS A 240 13.94 23.47 3.04
N PRO A 241 14.68 22.76 2.18
CA PRO A 241 14.51 21.33 2.00
C PRO A 241 14.57 20.59 3.34
N LYS A 242 13.68 19.62 3.51
CA LYS A 242 13.60 18.81 4.72
C LYS A 242 13.84 17.35 4.40
N GLU A 243 14.82 16.75 5.06
CA GLU A 243 15.07 15.32 4.94
C GLU A 243 14.24 14.47 5.90
N TRP A 244 14.01 13.23 5.47
CA TRP A 244 13.20 12.22 6.11
C TRP A 244 13.84 10.84 5.94
N ASP A 245 13.63 9.98 6.92
CA ASP A 245 13.99 8.57 6.85
C ASP A 245 12.85 7.78 6.20
N LEU A 246 13.18 6.91 5.24
CA LEU A 246 12.21 6.00 4.63
C LEU A 246 12.03 4.72 5.47
N HIS A 247 12.82 4.51 6.52
CA HIS A 247 12.81 3.29 7.35
C HIS A 247 13.08 2.03 6.52
N SER A 248 14.37 1.79 6.31
CA SER A 248 14.96 0.82 5.39
C SER A 248 14.45 -0.62 5.53
N ASP A 249 13.91 -0.99 6.69
CA ASP A 249 13.39 -2.32 6.95
C ASP A 249 11.99 -2.56 6.35
N HIS A 250 11.29 -1.52 5.87
CA HIS A 250 9.93 -1.66 5.30
C HIS A 250 9.73 -0.93 3.98
N MET A 251 10.23 0.30 3.82
CA MET A 251 9.93 1.08 2.62
C MET A 251 10.90 0.79 1.48
N VAL A 252 10.67 -0.33 0.79
CA VAL A 252 11.35 -0.71 -0.45
C VAL A 252 10.53 -0.29 -1.68
N PRO A 253 11.08 -0.30 -2.92
CA PRO A 253 10.33 0.13 -4.11
C PRO A 253 8.98 -0.57 -4.28
N ALA A 254 8.93 -1.90 -4.14
CA ALA A 254 7.71 -2.68 -4.27
C ALA A 254 6.65 -2.31 -3.20
N GLU A 255 7.11 -1.93 -2.01
CA GLU A 255 6.22 -1.54 -0.92
C GLU A 255 5.65 -0.14 -1.13
N PHE A 256 6.48 0.77 -1.65
CA PHE A 256 6.03 2.09 -2.05
C PHE A 256 5.04 2.00 -3.22
N GLU A 257 5.29 1.16 -4.24
CA GLU A 257 4.31 0.84 -5.30
C GLU A 257 2.99 0.33 -4.73
N ARG A 258 3.05 -0.60 -3.78
CA ARG A 258 1.85 -1.13 -3.10
C ARG A 258 1.08 -0.03 -2.39
N LEU A 259 1.77 0.90 -1.72
CA LEU A 259 1.15 2.06 -1.08
C LEU A 259 0.48 2.97 -2.11
N ILE A 260 1.14 3.26 -3.24
CA ILE A 260 0.56 4.04 -4.34
C ILE A 260 -0.74 3.40 -4.83
N ARG A 261 -0.73 2.08 -5.10
CA ARG A 261 -1.93 1.34 -5.53
C ARG A 261 -3.04 1.38 -4.48
N GLN A 262 -2.68 1.23 -3.20
CA GLN A 262 -3.64 1.30 -2.10
C GLN A 262 -4.31 2.69 -2.01
N LYS A 263 -3.58 3.76 -2.32
CA LYS A 263 -4.07 5.14 -2.27
C LYS A 263 -4.56 5.64 -3.62
N THR A 264 -4.37 4.87 -4.68
CA THR A 264 -4.65 5.25 -6.07
C THR A 264 -4.03 6.60 -6.45
N SER A 265 -2.89 6.94 -5.83
CA SER A 265 -2.23 8.25 -6.00
C SER A 265 -0.80 8.24 -5.45
N PRO A 266 0.23 8.61 -6.24
CA PRO A 266 1.58 8.80 -5.73
C PRO A 266 1.69 9.96 -4.75
N ILE A 267 0.87 11.00 -4.91
CA ILE A 267 0.83 12.18 -4.04
C ILE A 267 0.33 11.79 -2.64
N GLU A 268 -0.80 11.07 -2.55
CA GLU A 268 -1.31 10.60 -1.25
C GLU A 268 -0.32 9.63 -0.58
N ALA A 269 0.39 8.81 -1.36
CA ALA A 269 1.40 7.89 -0.83
C ALA A 269 2.57 8.64 -0.17
N VAL A 270 3.15 9.64 -0.85
CA VAL A 270 4.26 10.44 -0.29
C VAL A 270 3.82 11.30 0.90
N ASP A 271 2.60 11.81 0.89
CA ASP A 271 2.01 12.57 2.00
C ASP A 271 1.82 11.70 3.27
N ILE A 272 1.63 10.39 3.11
CA ILE A 272 1.60 9.45 4.25
C ILE A 272 3.01 9.22 4.80
N ILE A 273 3.98 8.87 3.94
CA ILE A 273 5.34 8.51 4.41
C ILE A 273 6.16 9.72 4.84
N SER A 274 5.82 10.93 4.38
CA SER A 274 6.34 12.20 4.90
C SER A 274 5.59 12.73 6.13
N GLY A 275 4.63 11.96 6.64
CA GLY A 275 3.93 12.19 7.91
C GLY A 275 4.29 11.13 8.96
N SER A 276 3.61 11.21 10.12
CA SER A 276 3.56 10.09 11.06
C SER A 276 2.56 9.06 10.56
N TYR A 277 2.99 7.81 10.41
CA TYR A 277 2.16 6.74 9.85
C TYR A 277 2.36 5.43 10.59
N LEU A 278 1.38 4.54 10.47
CA LEU A 278 1.51 3.15 10.91
C LEU A 278 1.31 2.18 9.76
N ILE A 279 1.90 1.00 9.94
CA ILE A 279 1.69 -0.20 9.14
C ILE A 279 1.14 -1.27 10.08
N THR A 280 0.06 -1.93 9.67
CA THR A 280 -0.48 -3.09 10.40
C THR A 280 0.40 -4.32 10.16
N GLN A 281 0.96 -4.92 11.21
CA GLN A 281 1.95 -6.01 11.13
C GLN A 281 1.38 -7.41 11.35
N TRP A 282 0.18 -7.52 11.92
CA TRP A 282 -0.34 -8.83 12.29
C TRP A 282 -0.97 -9.56 11.11
N GLN A 283 -0.73 -10.87 10.98
CA GLN A 283 -1.27 -11.72 9.89
C GLN A 283 -2.81 -11.80 9.86
N GLN A 284 -3.50 -11.22 10.84
CA GLN A 284 -4.96 -11.09 10.82
C GLN A 284 -5.39 -9.63 10.79
N ASN A 285 -6.62 -9.40 10.38
CA ASN A 285 -7.20 -8.06 10.26
C ASN A 285 -7.25 -7.36 11.63
N LEU A 286 -6.57 -6.20 11.71
CA LEU A 286 -6.53 -5.38 12.93
C LEU A 286 -7.91 -4.78 13.21
N HIS A 287 -8.42 -4.96 14.41
CA HIS A 287 -9.72 -4.40 14.79
C HIS A 287 -9.64 -2.88 14.95
N VAL A 288 -10.69 -2.23 14.46
CA VAL A 288 -10.83 -0.77 14.51
C VAL A 288 -11.94 -0.41 15.48
N HIS A 289 -11.66 0.54 16.33
CA HIS A 289 -12.51 0.94 17.45
C HIS A 289 -12.93 2.41 17.34
N ASN A 290 -14.10 2.74 17.88
CA ASN A 290 -14.56 4.13 17.94
C ASN A 290 -13.96 4.94 19.11
N ALA A 291 -13.29 4.29 20.06
CA ALA A 291 -12.59 4.91 21.19
C ALA A 291 -11.32 4.11 21.56
N PRO A 292 -10.35 4.70 22.29
CA PRO A 292 -9.11 4.02 22.69
C PRO A 292 -9.32 3.09 23.90
N ALA A 293 -10.16 2.06 23.74
CA ALA A 293 -10.45 1.10 24.80
C ALA A 293 -10.88 -0.26 24.22
N LEU A 294 -10.55 -1.36 24.89
CA LEU A 294 -10.88 -2.72 24.44
C LEU A 294 -12.39 -2.99 24.47
N ASN A 295 -13.10 -2.38 25.41
CA ASN A 295 -14.56 -2.48 25.53
C ASN A 295 -15.31 -1.49 24.62
N SER A 296 -14.60 -0.67 23.84
CA SER A 296 -15.23 0.23 22.89
C SER A 296 -15.76 -0.55 21.68
N ALA A 297 -16.80 0.00 21.04
CA ALA A 297 -17.43 -0.67 19.92
C ALA A 297 -16.44 -0.83 18.76
N ARG A 298 -16.31 -2.07 18.28
CA ARG A 298 -15.62 -2.37 17.03
C ARG A 298 -16.45 -1.81 15.88
N ILE A 299 -15.87 -0.92 15.10
CA ILE A 299 -16.50 -0.27 13.94
C ILE A 299 -16.00 -0.81 12.60
N GLY A 300 -14.96 -1.64 12.62
CA GLY A 300 -14.45 -2.27 11.42
C GLY A 300 -13.20 -3.10 11.68
N SER A 301 -12.47 -3.37 10.60
CA SER A 301 -11.14 -3.97 10.66
C SER A 301 -10.31 -3.56 9.46
N ILE A 302 -9.00 -3.46 9.67
CA ILE A 302 -8.01 -3.08 8.66
C ILE A 302 -7.22 -4.33 8.26
N PRO A 303 -7.09 -4.62 6.95
CA PRO A 303 -6.23 -5.71 6.48
C PRO A 303 -4.77 -5.51 6.86
N TYR A 304 -4.05 -6.63 7.01
CA TYR A 304 -2.59 -6.66 7.14
C TYR A 304 -1.90 -5.83 6.04
N GLY A 305 -0.76 -5.21 6.38
CA GLY A 305 0.00 -4.33 5.48
C GLY A 305 -0.69 -3.00 5.15
N THR A 306 -1.79 -2.62 5.80
CA THR A 306 -2.43 -1.33 5.48
C THR A 306 -1.66 -0.16 6.09
N TYR A 307 -1.45 0.86 5.26
CA TYR A 307 -0.89 2.14 5.68
C TYR A 307 -1.97 3.12 6.11
N SER A 308 -1.80 3.67 7.32
CA SER A 308 -2.70 4.69 7.86
C SER A 308 -1.92 5.84 8.47
N ARG A 309 -2.38 7.08 8.23
CA ARG A 309 -1.85 8.26 8.87
C ARG A 309 -2.19 8.24 10.36
N ILE A 310 -1.20 8.50 11.21
CA ILE A 310 -1.41 8.67 12.64
C ILE A 310 -1.80 10.13 12.91
N LEU A 311 -2.90 10.30 13.63
CA LEU A 311 -3.45 11.60 14.00
C LEU A 311 -3.11 11.96 15.46
N ASP A 312 -3.08 10.95 16.34
CA ASP A 312 -2.88 11.13 17.79
C ASP A 312 -2.51 9.78 18.45
N ARG A 313 -2.12 9.81 19.73
CA ARG A 313 -1.88 8.62 20.55
C ARG A 313 -2.51 8.76 21.94
N ARG A 314 -3.13 7.69 22.43
CA ARG A 314 -3.65 7.62 23.80
C ARG A 314 -3.35 6.28 24.45
N GLY A 315 -2.34 6.27 25.33
CA GLY A 315 -1.88 5.03 25.97
C GLY A 315 -1.40 4.01 24.93
N ALA A 316 -1.99 2.82 24.96
CA ALA A 316 -1.73 1.72 24.04
C ALA A 316 -2.57 1.78 22.73
N TRP A 317 -3.00 2.97 22.31
CA TRP A 317 -3.86 3.15 21.15
C TRP A 317 -3.34 4.26 20.23
N TRP A 318 -3.33 3.97 18.93
CA TRP A 318 -3.14 4.96 17.88
C TRP A 318 -4.50 5.47 17.41
N LYS A 319 -4.64 6.79 17.32
CA LYS A 319 -5.71 7.41 16.54
C LYS A 319 -5.21 7.55 15.12
N ILE A 320 -5.94 7.00 14.17
CA ILE A 320 -5.61 7.06 12.74
C ILE A 320 -6.72 7.67 11.93
N GLU A 321 -6.39 8.12 10.73
CA GLU A 321 -7.36 8.36 9.67
C GLU A 321 -8.03 7.03 9.29
N CYS A 322 -9.36 7.01 9.25
CA CYS A 322 -10.04 5.75 8.95
C CYS A 322 -9.89 5.36 7.47
N PRO A 323 -9.71 4.06 7.19
CA PRO A 323 -9.88 3.54 5.84
C PRO A 323 -11.25 3.93 5.26
N LYS A 324 -11.29 4.19 3.94
CA LYS A 324 -12.50 4.66 3.23
C LYS A 324 -13.72 3.75 3.43
N ASN A 325 -13.52 2.46 3.73
CA ASN A 325 -14.58 1.48 3.98
C ASN A 325 -15.09 1.43 5.44
N ILE A 326 -14.55 2.25 6.34
CA ILE A 326 -14.96 2.34 7.74
C ILE A 326 -15.58 3.72 7.98
N LYS A 327 -16.75 3.75 8.63
CA LYS A 327 -17.45 5.02 8.89
C LYS A 327 -16.67 5.90 9.88
N GLY A 328 -16.51 7.17 9.53
CA GLY A 328 -15.89 8.21 10.36
C GLY A 328 -14.56 8.69 9.77
N ASN A 329 -14.12 9.88 10.19
CA ASN A 329 -12.86 10.46 9.69
C ASN A 329 -11.64 9.95 10.48
N SER A 330 -11.84 9.46 11.70
CA SER A 330 -10.77 8.95 12.55
C SER A 330 -11.23 7.81 13.43
N CYS A 331 -10.33 6.88 13.71
CA CYS A 331 -10.61 5.70 14.52
C CYS A 331 -9.37 5.24 15.28
N TRP A 332 -9.57 4.25 16.16
CA TRP A 332 -8.56 3.79 17.09
C TRP A 332 -8.15 2.35 16.80
N VAL A 333 -6.84 2.11 16.84
CA VAL A 333 -6.24 0.77 16.73
C VAL A 333 -5.23 0.55 17.85
N SER A 334 -5.04 -0.71 18.24
CA SER A 334 -4.04 -1.08 19.25
C SER A 334 -2.64 -0.69 18.79
N SER A 335 -1.81 -0.16 19.71
CA SER A 335 -0.44 0.26 19.45
C SER A 335 0.62 -0.78 19.78
N GLY A 336 0.22 -2.01 20.11
CA GLY A 336 1.19 -3.08 20.38
C GLY A 336 2.04 -3.35 19.14
N ASP A 337 3.34 -3.55 19.33
CA ASP A 337 4.29 -3.79 18.25
C ASP A 337 3.94 -5.07 17.47
N GLU A 338 3.23 -6.01 18.10
CA GLU A 338 2.66 -7.19 17.46
C GLU A 338 1.54 -6.86 16.46
N TYR A 339 0.87 -5.72 16.63
CA TYR A 339 -0.28 -5.30 15.81
C TYR A 339 0.07 -4.24 14.78
N THR A 340 0.90 -3.28 15.20
CA THR A 340 1.20 -2.07 14.43
C THR A 340 2.64 -1.68 14.63
N LYS A 341 3.27 -1.19 13.56
CA LYS A 341 4.55 -0.48 13.66
C LYS A 341 4.35 0.94 13.18
N ALA A 342 4.75 1.88 14.03
CA ALA A 342 4.58 3.30 13.80
C ALA A 342 5.92 3.96 13.45
N TYR A 343 5.88 4.92 12.53
CA TYR A 343 7.05 5.59 11.99
C TYR A 343 6.85 7.09 12.05
N ASN A 344 7.97 7.82 12.11
CA ASN A 344 7.99 9.29 12.12
C ASN A 344 7.12 9.91 13.23
N ILE A 345 7.00 9.23 14.37
CA ILE A 345 6.11 9.63 15.47
C ILE A 345 6.68 10.72 16.37
N GLU A 346 7.95 11.08 16.20
CA GLU A 346 8.61 12.15 16.95
C GLU A 346 7.89 13.50 16.81
N LYS A 347 7.13 13.68 15.72
CA LYS A 347 6.30 14.87 15.47
C LYS A 347 4.99 14.91 16.25
N LEU A 348 4.50 13.78 16.75
CA LEU A 348 3.24 13.72 17.52
C LEU A 348 3.42 14.27 18.95
N GLY A 349 4.60 14.83 19.26
CA GLY A 349 5.06 15.07 20.61
C GLY A 349 5.45 13.75 21.26
N SER A 350 6.36 13.78 22.24
CA SER A 350 6.49 12.62 23.13
C SER A 350 5.09 12.28 23.65
N PRO A 351 4.70 10.99 23.72
CA PRO A 351 3.52 10.66 24.51
C PRO A 351 3.69 11.35 25.86
N PRO A 352 2.62 11.88 26.50
CA PRO A 352 2.76 12.29 27.88
C PRO A 352 3.51 11.15 28.56
N LYS A 353 4.69 11.45 29.14
CA LYS A 353 5.39 10.47 29.96
C LYS A 353 4.29 9.83 30.80
N LEU A 354 4.34 8.53 31.03
CA LEU A 354 3.69 7.97 32.23
C LEU A 354 4.37 8.56 33.49
N GLY A 355 4.48 9.89 33.58
CA GLY A 355 4.53 10.60 34.84
C GLY A 355 3.12 10.55 35.36
N THR A 356 2.97 9.94 36.53
CA THR A 356 1.87 10.15 37.48
C THR A 356 0.75 11.00 36.90
N LEU A 357 -0.24 10.33 36.29
CA LEU A 357 -1.49 10.98 35.91
C LEU A 357 -1.92 11.84 37.11
N PRO A 358 -2.17 13.15 36.94
CA PRO A 358 -2.78 13.90 38.01
C PRO A 358 -4.10 13.21 38.33
N ASN A 359 -4.29 12.93 39.62
CA ASN A 359 -5.50 12.41 40.25
C ASN A 359 -6.78 13.05 39.65
N THR A 360 -7.25 12.56 38.51
CA THR A 360 -8.65 12.67 38.15
C THR A 360 -9.30 11.61 39.01
N GLY A 361 -10.19 11.96 39.94
CA GLY A 361 -10.83 11.05 40.90
C GLY A 361 -11.70 9.94 40.31
N LYS A 362 -11.29 9.35 39.18
CA LYS A 362 -11.82 8.11 38.63
C LYS A 362 -11.43 6.97 39.55
N ALA A 363 -12.40 6.09 39.80
CA ALA A 363 -12.19 4.85 40.50
C ALA A 363 -11.05 4.07 39.82
N LEU A 364 -10.22 3.43 40.63
CA LEU A 364 -9.23 2.46 40.15
C LEU A 364 -9.96 1.38 39.33
N ASP A 365 -9.42 1.04 38.18
CA ASP A 365 -9.86 -0.08 37.34
C ASP A 365 -8.64 -0.57 36.53
N PHE A 366 -8.71 -1.74 35.92
CA PHE A 366 -7.62 -2.24 35.08
C PHE A 366 -8.11 -3.26 34.07
N ASP A 367 -7.49 -3.35 32.91
CA ASP A 367 -7.67 -4.50 32.00
C ASP A 367 -6.39 -5.34 31.97
N PHE A 368 -6.47 -6.58 31.54
CA PHE A 368 -5.30 -7.46 31.43
C PHE A 368 -5.32 -8.27 30.12
N TYR A 369 -4.14 -8.69 29.69
CA TYR A 369 -3.91 -9.59 28.56
C TYR A 369 -3.00 -10.73 28.97
N VAL A 370 -3.29 -11.94 28.50
CA VAL A 370 -2.50 -13.15 28.77
C VAL A 370 -1.94 -13.65 27.44
N ASN A 371 -0.62 -13.57 27.27
CA ASN A 371 0.05 -14.12 26.10
C ASN A 371 0.64 -15.49 26.44
N TRP A 372 0.11 -16.55 25.85
CA TRP A 372 0.60 -17.90 26.08
C TRP A 372 1.83 -18.19 25.23
N SER A 373 2.81 -18.85 25.83
CA SER A 373 4.04 -19.33 25.19
C SER A 373 4.19 -20.82 25.46
N ASP A 374 4.53 -21.55 24.41
CA ASP A 374 4.77 -22.99 24.51
C ASP A 374 5.98 -23.27 25.40
N THR A 375 5.80 -24.18 26.35
CA THR A 375 6.92 -24.72 27.13
C THR A 375 7.32 -26.09 26.58
N SER A 376 8.61 -26.41 26.65
CA SER A 376 9.13 -27.74 26.30
C SER A 376 8.63 -28.87 27.21
N ASN A 377 8.04 -28.53 28.36
CA ASN A 377 7.57 -29.49 29.35
C ASN A 377 6.10 -29.84 29.11
N ALA A 378 5.82 -31.13 28.90
CA ALA A 378 4.45 -31.61 28.74
C ALA A 378 3.62 -31.35 29.99
N GLY A 379 2.46 -30.72 29.82
CA GLY A 379 1.54 -30.38 30.92
C GLY A 379 1.83 -29.04 31.63
N GLU A 380 2.85 -28.31 31.19
CA GLU A 380 3.09 -26.93 31.61
C GLU A 380 2.75 -25.94 30.49
N SER A 381 2.49 -24.70 30.87
CA SER A 381 2.38 -23.58 29.92
C SER A 381 2.92 -22.33 30.59
N THR A 382 3.63 -21.50 29.86
CA THR A 382 4.11 -20.20 30.38
C THR A 382 3.29 -19.10 29.76
N ALA A 383 2.81 -18.15 30.55
CA ALA A 383 2.10 -16.99 30.05
C ALA A 383 2.76 -15.71 30.53
N THR A 384 2.86 -14.71 29.63
CA THR A 384 3.17 -13.34 30.02
C THR A 384 1.85 -12.59 30.19
N VAL A 385 1.59 -12.14 31.42
CA VAL A 385 0.42 -11.32 31.75
C VAL A 385 0.83 -9.86 31.71
N THR A 386 0.04 -9.03 31.04
CA THR A 386 0.20 -7.58 31.05
C THR A 386 -1.07 -6.92 31.57
N ILE A 387 -0.95 -6.10 32.61
CA ILE A 387 -2.03 -5.40 33.30
C ILE A 387 -1.94 -3.90 33.04
N ASN A 388 -3.01 -3.33 32.52
CA ASN A 388 -3.14 -1.91 32.21
C ASN A 388 -4.07 -1.25 33.24
N ALA A 389 -3.50 -0.77 34.35
CA ALA A 389 -4.23 -0.07 35.39
C ALA A 389 -4.53 1.40 35.01
N VAL A 390 -5.74 1.85 35.35
CA VAL A 390 -6.24 3.22 35.14
C VAL A 390 -6.97 3.72 36.39
N GLY A 391 -6.97 5.04 36.62
CA GLY A 391 -7.61 5.62 37.82
C GLY A 391 -6.80 5.36 39.10
N GLY A 392 -7.40 5.55 40.27
CA GLY A 392 -6.68 5.41 41.55
C GLY A 392 -5.58 6.47 41.74
N ARG A 393 -4.74 6.29 42.78
CA ARG A 393 -3.67 7.24 43.12
C ARG A 393 -2.29 6.60 43.19
N GLY A 394 -1.28 7.31 42.68
CA GLY A 394 0.12 6.95 42.87
C GLY A 394 0.56 5.72 42.07
N ASN A 395 1.57 5.03 42.58
CA ASN A 395 2.12 3.82 41.93
C ASN A 395 1.20 2.62 42.20
N TYR A 396 1.08 1.74 41.21
CA TYR A 396 0.30 0.51 41.34
C TYR A 396 1.17 -0.66 41.79
N THR A 397 0.58 -1.51 42.62
CA THR A 397 1.10 -2.84 42.96
C THR A 397 0.18 -3.89 42.34
N TYR A 398 0.77 -4.86 41.66
CA TYR A 398 0.02 -5.90 40.96
C TYR A 398 0.07 -7.21 41.75
N TYR A 399 -1.07 -7.90 41.80
CA TYR A 399 -1.22 -9.17 42.48
C TYR A 399 -1.81 -10.21 41.54
N MET A 400 -1.37 -11.45 41.72
CA MET A 400 -2.05 -12.63 41.22
C MET A 400 -2.37 -13.52 42.41
N ASP A 401 -3.65 -13.87 42.57
CA ASP A 401 -4.17 -14.77 43.61
C ASP A 401 -3.81 -14.38 45.05
N GLU A 402 -3.67 -13.08 45.31
CA GLU A 402 -3.25 -12.50 46.60
C GLU A 402 -1.84 -12.87 47.06
N ALA A 403 -1.21 -13.89 46.47
CA ALA A 403 0.05 -14.46 46.91
C ALA A 403 1.27 -13.85 46.20
N PHE A 404 1.13 -13.38 44.95
CA PHE A 404 2.27 -12.95 44.16
C PHE A 404 2.26 -11.44 43.93
N LYS A 405 3.12 -10.72 44.66
CA LYS A 405 3.30 -9.27 44.55
C LYS A 405 4.41 -8.95 43.55
N GLN A 406 4.07 -8.19 42.50
CA GLN A 406 5.02 -7.77 41.47
C GLN A 406 5.10 -6.24 41.35
N GLN A 407 6.33 -5.75 41.17
CA GLN A 407 6.63 -4.36 40.87
C GLN A 407 6.76 -4.23 39.35
N GLY A 408 5.63 -4.21 38.65
CA GLY A 408 5.60 -4.12 37.19
C GLY A 408 4.25 -4.52 36.61
N SER A 409 3.83 -3.80 35.56
CA SER A 409 2.58 -4.07 34.84
C SER A 409 2.65 -5.31 33.95
N SER A 410 3.82 -5.92 33.77
CA SER A 410 3.98 -7.15 32.99
C SER A 410 4.81 -8.16 33.76
N PHE A 411 4.34 -9.41 33.84
CA PHE A 411 5.03 -10.49 34.53
C PHE A 411 4.73 -11.84 33.88
N THR A 412 5.73 -12.73 33.91
CA THR A 412 5.62 -14.09 33.37
C THR A 412 5.29 -15.08 34.48
N PHE A 413 4.32 -15.97 34.21
CA PHE A 413 3.89 -16.99 35.14
C PHE A 413 3.86 -18.37 34.47
N GLN A 414 4.31 -19.39 35.21
CA GLN A 414 4.33 -20.78 34.76
C GLN A 414 3.15 -21.54 35.36
N TRP A 415 2.23 -21.99 34.50
CA TRP A 415 1.14 -22.88 34.85
C TRP A 415 1.65 -24.32 34.95
N ARG A 416 1.58 -24.90 36.15
CA ARG A 416 2.11 -26.26 36.42
C ARG A 416 1.10 -27.39 36.29
N THR A 417 -0.19 -27.11 36.21
CA THR A 417 -1.22 -28.14 36.06
C THR A 417 -2.33 -27.71 35.12
N CYS A 418 -2.47 -28.46 34.03
CA CYS A 418 -3.55 -28.36 33.04
C CYS A 418 -4.90 -28.95 33.54
N SER A 419 -4.95 -29.48 34.76
CA SER A 419 -6.10 -30.19 35.31
C SER A 419 -7.03 -29.26 36.10
N GLY A 420 -7.74 -28.37 35.40
CA GLY A 420 -8.88 -27.62 35.95
C GLY A 420 -8.98 -26.19 35.45
N MET A 421 -10.21 -25.65 35.42
CA MET A 421 -10.39 -24.20 35.36
C MET A 421 -9.79 -23.60 36.62
N VAL A 422 -8.77 -22.78 36.47
CA VAL A 422 -8.20 -22.09 37.62
C VAL A 422 -8.95 -20.77 37.74
N THR A 423 -10.03 -20.77 38.53
CA THR A 423 -10.74 -19.52 38.88
C THR A 423 -9.87 -18.73 39.82
N LYS A 424 -9.28 -17.69 39.28
CA LYS A 424 -8.27 -16.88 39.93
C LYS A 424 -8.50 -15.41 39.61
N SER A 425 -7.77 -14.51 40.26
CA SER A 425 -7.94 -13.08 40.02
C SER A 425 -6.61 -12.36 39.91
N PHE A 426 -6.58 -11.39 38.99
CA PHE A 426 -5.59 -10.34 39.03
C PHE A 426 -6.12 -9.23 39.93
N GLN A 427 -5.24 -8.58 40.68
CA GLN A 427 -5.61 -7.41 41.47
C GLN A 427 -4.61 -6.29 41.23
N VAL A 428 -5.11 -5.08 41.30
CA VAL A 428 -4.31 -3.86 41.27
C VAL A 428 -4.61 -3.09 42.55
N GLU A 429 -3.57 -2.73 43.29
CA GLU A 429 -3.63 -1.85 44.44
C GLU A 429 -2.95 -0.53 44.11
N ASP A 430 -3.62 0.58 44.39
CA ASP A 430 -3.02 1.91 44.27
C ASP A 430 -2.24 2.30 45.54
N SER A 431 -1.55 3.45 45.53
CA SER A 431 -0.72 3.87 46.67
C SER A 431 -1.51 4.23 47.93
N THR A 432 -2.85 4.28 47.87
CA THR A 432 -3.72 4.52 49.02
C THR A 432 -4.25 3.23 49.63
N GLY A 433 -3.89 2.08 49.07
CA GLY A 433 -4.37 0.76 49.50
C GLY A 433 -5.72 0.38 48.90
N HIS A 434 -6.26 1.17 47.96
CA HIS A 434 -7.49 0.79 47.27
C HIS A 434 -7.18 -0.31 46.25
N ARG A 435 -7.92 -1.44 46.34
CA ARG A 435 -7.76 -2.60 45.48
C ARG A 435 -8.95 -2.83 44.57
N VAL A 436 -8.68 -3.15 43.31
CA VAL A 436 -9.67 -3.72 42.39
C VAL A 436 -9.19 -5.09 41.94
N SER A 437 -10.12 -6.03 41.84
CA SER A 437 -9.88 -7.41 41.43
C SER A 437 -10.74 -7.73 40.21
N LYS A 438 -10.14 -8.34 39.19
CA LYS A 438 -10.87 -8.92 38.06
C LYS A 438 -10.59 -10.42 38.01
N PRO A 439 -11.65 -11.26 37.99
CA PRO A 439 -11.46 -12.69 37.80
C PRO A 439 -10.91 -12.93 36.39
N TYR A 440 -10.05 -13.93 36.26
CA TYR A 440 -9.73 -14.51 34.97
C TYR A 440 -10.11 -15.99 35.01
N ALA A 441 -10.75 -16.44 33.94
CA ALA A 441 -11.17 -17.82 33.76
C ALA A 441 -10.81 -18.21 32.33
N GLU A 442 -9.58 -18.66 32.14
CA GLU A 442 -9.13 -19.19 30.85
C GLU A 442 -8.63 -20.62 31.05
N LYS A 443 -9.03 -21.49 30.12
CA LYS A 443 -8.43 -22.80 30.00
C LYS A 443 -7.09 -22.61 29.31
N ALA A 444 -6.00 -22.85 30.03
CA ALA A 444 -4.65 -22.80 29.45
C ALA A 444 -4.60 -23.68 28.17
N PRO A 445 -4.00 -23.22 27.07
CA PRO A 445 -3.77 -24.02 25.87
C PRO A 445 -2.75 -25.09 26.21
N CYS A 446 -3.23 -26.26 26.61
CA CYS A 446 -2.36 -27.37 26.98
C CYS A 446 -1.93 -28.13 25.72
N PRO A 447 -0.62 -28.31 25.48
CA PRO A 447 -0.17 -29.30 24.50
C PRO A 447 -0.69 -30.67 24.95
N ASN A 448 -1.39 -31.38 24.06
CA ASN A 448 -2.04 -32.66 24.38
C ASN A 448 -1.04 -33.59 25.08
N SER A 449 -1.27 -33.87 26.37
CA SER A 449 -0.54 -34.90 27.11
C SER A 449 -0.79 -36.23 26.40
N GLY A 450 0.25 -36.79 25.78
CA GLY A 450 0.16 -37.86 24.80
C GLY A 450 -0.87 -38.95 25.12
N GLN A 451 -1.89 -39.05 24.27
CA GLN A 451 -2.50 -40.34 24.00
C GLN A 451 -1.63 -41.06 22.95
N PRO A 452 -1.22 -42.32 23.17
CA PRO A 452 -0.50 -43.07 22.15
C PRO A 452 -1.36 -43.24 20.90
N ASN A 453 -0.74 -42.99 19.74
CA ASN A 453 -1.32 -43.03 18.41
C ASN A 453 -2.29 -44.20 18.16
N SER A 454 -3.54 -43.85 17.86
CA SER A 454 -4.40 -44.64 16.98
C SER A 454 -5.19 -43.69 16.07
N GLN A 455 -4.53 -43.22 15.02
CA GLN A 455 -5.19 -42.52 13.92
C GLN A 455 -5.70 -43.53 12.88
N PRO A 456 -6.96 -43.42 12.40
CA PRO A 456 -7.36 -44.02 11.14
C PRO A 456 -6.66 -43.31 9.97
N GLN A 457 -6.19 -44.07 8.97
CA GLN A 457 -5.56 -43.55 7.76
C GLN A 457 -6.42 -42.48 7.08
N ALA A 458 -5.95 -41.24 7.08
CA ALA A 458 -6.30 -40.25 6.08
C ALA A 458 -5.19 -40.24 5.01
N SER A 459 -5.59 -40.41 3.76
CA SER A 459 -4.74 -40.34 2.57
C SER A 459 -3.94 -39.03 2.53
N GLN A 460 -2.61 -39.13 2.54
CA GLN A 460 -1.71 -37.98 2.30
C GLN A 460 -1.81 -37.50 0.84
N PRO A 461 -1.65 -36.19 0.57
CA PRO A 461 -1.81 -35.65 -0.78
C PRO A 461 -0.64 -36.10 -1.67
N SER A 462 -0.97 -36.81 -2.74
CA SER A 462 -0.11 -36.90 -3.93
C SER A 462 0.01 -35.50 -4.56
N ALA A 463 1.13 -35.23 -5.24
CA ALA A 463 1.29 -34.01 -6.02
C ALA A 463 0.06 -33.84 -6.94
N GLN A 464 -0.74 -32.80 -6.71
CA GLN A 464 -1.89 -32.44 -7.53
C GLN A 464 -1.51 -31.24 -8.38
N ILE A 465 -1.55 -31.40 -9.70
CA ILE A 465 -1.68 -30.27 -10.63
C ILE A 465 -3.17 -29.95 -10.64
N ILE A 466 -3.57 -28.84 -10.02
CA ILE A 466 -4.95 -28.36 -10.10
C ILE A 466 -5.09 -27.63 -11.44
N ALA A 467 -5.53 -28.35 -12.47
CA ALA A 467 -6.05 -27.74 -13.68
C ALA A 467 -7.49 -27.29 -13.40
N TRP A 468 -7.79 -26.01 -13.61
CA TRP A 468 -9.16 -25.50 -13.55
C TRP A 468 -9.87 -25.83 -14.86
N ASP A 469 -10.96 -26.61 -14.78
CA ASP A 469 -12.09 -26.51 -15.71
C ASP A 469 -13.14 -25.59 -15.05
N ILE A 470 -13.19 -24.33 -15.47
CA ILE A 470 -14.36 -23.47 -15.30
C ILE A 470 -15.10 -23.49 -16.64
N PRO A 471 -16.43 -23.70 -16.69
CA PRO A 471 -17.15 -23.64 -17.95
C PRO A 471 -17.21 -22.18 -18.43
N ILE A 472 -16.29 -21.80 -19.31
CA ILE A 472 -16.30 -20.49 -19.97
C ILE A 472 -16.91 -20.66 -21.37
N LYS A 473 -18.04 -20.00 -21.57
CA LYS A 473 -18.59 -19.75 -22.91
C LYS A 473 -17.53 -19.00 -23.72
N LYS A 474 -17.29 -19.48 -24.95
CA LYS A 474 -16.47 -18.86 -25.99
C LYS A 474 -16.53 -17.32 -25.95
N GLU A 475 -15.48 -16.69 -25.46
CA GLU A 475 -15.01 -15.37 -25.88
C GLU A 475 -13.54 -15.23 -25.45
N LYS A 476 -12.80 -14.49 -26.27
CA LYS A 476 -11.35 -14.59 -26.54
C LYS A 476 -10.41 -14.40 -25.33
N TYR A 477 -9.49 -15.36 -25.20
CA TYR A 477 -8.13 -15.38 -24.58
C TYR A 477 -7.90 -14.82 -23.15
N SER A 478 -7.57 -15.71 -22.21
CA SER A 478 -6.47 -15.55 -21.26
C SER A 478 -6.04 -16.91 -20.68
N ASP A 479 -4.77 -17.30 -20.90
CA ASP A 479 -3.93 -18.10 -19.97
C ASP A 479 -2.53 -18.30 -20.61
N ASN A 480 -1.48 -18.06 -19.82
CA ASN A 480 -0.04 -17.98 -20.16
C ASN A 480 0.37 -16.71 -20.93
N PHE A 481 1.31 -15.94 -20.36
CA PHE A 481 1.95 -14.82 -21.04
C PHE A 481 2.96 -15.36 -22.07
N PHE A 482 2.86 -14.87 -23.30
CA PHE A 482 3.83 -15.12 -24.36
C PHE A 482 4.36 -13.77 -24.83
N VAL A 483 5.68 -13.62 -24.85
CA VAL A 483 6.34 -12.55 -25.60
C VAL A 483 7.20 -13.25 -26.64
N CYS A 484 6.82 -13.13 -27.91
CA CYS A 484 7.68 -13.47 -29.02
C CYS A 484 8.37 -12.17 -29.44
N ASP A 485 9.53 -11.89 -28.85
CA ASP A 485 10.52 -11.00 -29.46
C ASP A 485 11.47 -11.88 -30.27
N ASP A 486 12.11 -11.32 -31.29
CA ASP A 486 12.75 -12.02 -32.43
C ASP A 486 13.65 -13.25 -32.16
N TYR A 487 13.95 -13.66 -30.93
CA TYR A 487 14.88 -14.78 -30.67
C TYR A 487 14.58 -15.80 -29.56
N ASP A 488 13.61 -15.62 -28.65
CA ASP A 488 13.40 -16.58 -27.55
C ASP A 488 11.93 -16.72 -27.12
N MET A 489 11.49 -17.93 -26.73
CA MET A 489 10.18 -18.16 -26.10
C MET A 489 10.31 -18.17 -24.58
N ILE A 490 9.55 -17.31 -23.88
CA ILE A 490 9.46 -17.31 -22.41
C ILE A 490 8.19 -18.05 -21.98
N VAL A 491 8.34 -19.08 -21.14
CA VAL A 491 7.21 -19.82 -20.53
C VAL A 491 7.26 -19.67 -19.02
N THR A 492 6.12 -19.31 -18.43
CA THR A 492 5.96 -19.17 -16.97
C THR A 492 4.91 -20.16 -16.46
N ALA A 493 5.21 -20.86 -15.36
CA ALA A 493 4.30 -21.82 -14.74
C ALA A 493 4.26 -21.66 -13.23
N ASN A 494 3.06 -21.70 -12.64
CA ASN A 494 2.88 -21.72 -11.18
C ASN A 494 2.66 -23.16 -10.69
N VAL A 495 3.61 -23.69 -9.93
CA VAL A 495 3.59 -25.07 -9.42
C VAL A 495 3.76 -25.07 -7.90
N LEU A 496 2.68 -25.38 -7.18
CA LEU A 496 2.59 -25.24 -5.72
C LEU A 496 3.54 -26.15 -4.93
N ALA A 497 3.92 -27.31 -5.48
CA ALA A 497 4.84 -28.25 -4.83
C ALA A 497 5.55 -29.14 -5.85
N ALA A 498 6.72 -28.72 -6.31
CA ALA A 498 7.61 -29.53 -7.14
C ALA A 498 9.07 -29.25 -6.77
N ASP A 499 9.91 -30.29 -6.83
CA ASP A 499 11.35 -30.16 -6.67
C ASP A 499 11.99 -29.72 -7.98
N LYS A 500 11.44 -30.21 -9.10
CA LYS A 500 11.83 -29.83 -10.47
C LYS A 500 10.62 -29.67 -11.36
N VAL A 501 10.69 -28.75 -12.32
CA VAL A 501 9.67 -28.56 -13.34
C VAL A 501 10.34 -28.55 -14.72
N PHE A 502 9.77 -29.27 -15.67
CA PHE A 502 10.25 -29.37 -17.05
C PHE A 502 9.17 -28.94 -18.03
N LEU A 503 9.62 -28.37 -19.15
CA LEU A 503 8.83 -28.22 -20.36
C LEU A 503 9.22 -29.37 -21.30
N GLU A 504 8.29 -30.26 -21.63
CA GLU A 504 8.49 -31.37 -22.57
C GLU A 504 7.84 -31.03 -23.91
N PHE A 505 8.61 -30.99 -24.99
CA PHE A 505 8.12 -30.70 -26.35
C PHE A 505 7.56 -31.95 -27.02
N GLY A 506 6.77 -31.78 -28.09
CA GLY A 506 6.15 -32.89 -28.84
C GLY A 506 7.13 -33.94 -29.39
N ASN A 507 8.41 -33.58 -29.56
CA ASN A 507 9.49 -34.51 -29.94
C ASN A 507 10.08 -35.30 -28.76
N GLY A 508 9.56 -35.12 -27.54
CA GLY A 508 10.02 -35.77 -26.30
C GLY A 508 11.23 -35.11 -25.63
N SER A 509 11.79 -34.05 -26.22
CA SER A 509 12.87 -33.28 -25.57
C SER A 509 12.34 -32.51 -24.36
N ARG A 510 13.17 -32.39 -23.32
CA ARG A 510 12.82 -31.74 -22.06
C ARG A 510 13.77 -30.59 -21.77
N ALA A 511 13.23 -29.49 -21.27
CA ALA A 511 14.01 -28.35 -20.80
C ALA A 511 13.59 -28.02 -19.35
N GLU A 512 14.55 -28.00 -18.43
CA GLU A 512 14.31 -27.75 -17.00
C GLU A 512 14.03 -26.25 -16.78
N MET A 513 12.92 -25.94 -16.10
CA MET A 513 12.53 -24.57 -15.77
C MET A 513 13.20 -24.12 -14.48
N GLN A 514 13.67 -22.88 -14.43
CA GLN A 514 14.28 -22.29 -13.25
C GLN A 514 13.20 -21.80 -12.26
N ASN A 515 13.32 -22.17 -10.99
CA ASN A 515 12.45 -21.65 -9.94
C ASN A 515 12.83 -20.18 -9.63
N THR A 516 11.89 -19.27 -9.82
CA THR A 516 12.06 -17.82 -9.59
C THR A 516 11.55 -17.36 -8.22
N GLY A 517 11.05 -18.27 -7.38
CA GLY A 517 10.39 -17.99 -6.10
C GLY A 517 8.87 -18.01 -6.20
N ASN A 518 8.18 -18.04 -5.05
CA ASN A 518 6.70 -18.03 -4.95
C ASN A 518 5.98 -19.09 -5.82
N SER A 519 6.55 -20.28 -5.95
CA SER A 519 6.01 -21.35 -6.81
C SER A 519 6.01 -21.03 -8.31
N THR A 520 6.72 -19.99 -8.76
CA THR A 520 6.79 -19.58 -10.17
C THR A 520 8.07 -20.11 -10.81
N PHE A 521 7.91 -20.80 -11.94
CA PHE A 521 9.01 -21.35 -12.74
C PHE A 521 9.07 -20.63 -14.08
N LEU A 522 10.29 -20.34 -14.55
CA LEU A 522 10.57 -19.62 -15.78
C LEU A 522 11.51 -20.43 -16.67
N ILE A 523 11.26 -20.43 -17.97
CA ILE A 523 12.23 -20.94 -18.95
C ILE A 523 12.26 -20.05 -20.19
N THR A 524 13.48 -19.85 -20.70
CA THR A 524 13.76 -19.22 -21.99
C THR A 524 14.20 -20.32 -22.95
N VAL A 525 13.45 -20.53 -24.03
CA VAL A 525 13.75 -21.54 -25.05
C VAL A 525 14.29 -20.83 -26.29
N ALA A 526 15.55 -21.12 -26.62
CA ALA A 526 16.18 -20.56 -27.80
C ALA A 526 15.51 -21.06 -29.08
N LYS A 527 15.38 -20.19 -30.10
CA LYS A 527 14.74 -20.53 -31.39
C LYS A 527 15.24 -21.84 -32.01
N ASN A 528 16.54 -22.11 -31.95
CA ASN A 528 17.14 -23.32 -32.52
C ASN A 528 16.79 -24.62 -31.76
N GLN A 529 16.11 -24.51 -30.61
CA GLN A 529 15.59 -25.64 -29.83
C GLN A 529 14.09 -25.87 -30.08
N ILE A 530 13.42 -24.96 -30.78
CA ILE A 530 12.02 -25.10 -31.18
C ILE A 530 11.98 -25.97 -32.45
N PRO A 531 11.28 -27.11 -32.44
CA PRO A 531 11.13 -27.92 -33.66
C PRO A 531 10.47 -27.11 -34.78
N ASP A 532 10.95 -27.23 -36.02
CA ASP A 532 10.41 -26.59 -37.24
C ASP A 532 9.03 -27.15 -37.67
N ASP A 533 8.18 -27.49 -36.71
CA ASP A 533 6.86 -28.05 -36.96
C ASP A 533 5.80 -26.93 -37.02
N SER A 534 4.77 -27.14 -37.83
CA SER A 534 3.64 -26.21 -38.02
C SER A 534 2.83 -25.98 -36.72
N THR A 535 3.02 -26.86 -35.74
CA THR A 535 2.39 -26.77 -34.42
C THR A 535 3.40 -27.10 -33.32
N LEU A 536 3.69 -26.13 -32.46
CA LEU A 536 4.48 -26.37 -31.26
C LEU A 536 3.56 -26.97 -30.19
N SER A 537 3.73 -28.25 -29.89
CA SER A 537 3.07 -28.92 -28.75
C SER A 537 4.03 -29.09 -27.59
N TRP A 538 3.56 -28.86 -26.37
CA TRP A 538 4.34 -29.05 -25.16
C TRP A 538 3.49 -29.44 -23.94
N ASN A 539 4.15 -30.04 -22.94
CA ASN A 539 3.61 -30.42 -21.65
C ASN A 539 4.47 -29.82 -20.52
N ILE A 540 3.86 -29.38 -19.43
CA ILE A 540 4.60 -29.14 -18.18
C ILE A 540 4.67 -30.44 -17.38
N ILE A 541 5.86 -30.80 -16.92
CA ILE A 541 6.09 -31.96 -16.07
C ILE A 541 6.65 -31.46 -14.74
N ALA A 542 5.93 -31.73 -13.65
CA ALA A 542 6.42 -31.48 -12.29
C ALA A 542 6.93 -32.80 -11.70
N ILE A 543 8.13 -32.78 -11.11
CA ILE A 543 8.71 -33.91 -10.40
C ILE A 543 8.81 -33.55 -8.92
N ASP A 544 8.25 -34.38 -8.05
CA ASP A 544 8.38 -34.20 -6.61
C ASP A 544 9.69 -34.76 -6.05
N LYS A 545 9.98 -34.49 -4.77
CA LYS A 545 11.18 -34.96 -4.07
C LYS A 545 11.36 -36.49 -4.02
N HIS A 546 10.33 -37.25 -4.41
CA HIS A 546 10.35 -38.72 -4.46
C HIS A 546 10.49 -39.25 -5.90
N GLY A 547 10.72 -38.36 -6.88
CA GLY A 547 10.85 -38.73 -8.29
C GLY A 547 9.53 -39.06 -8.97
N ARG A 548 8.38 -38.71 -8.38
CA ARG A 548 7.07 -38.93 -9.01
C ARG A 548 6.78 -37.81 -10.00
N GLU A 549 6.52 -38.17 -11.25
CA GLU A 549 6.15 -37.23 -12.32
C GLU A 549 4.64 -36.97 -12.32
N VAL A 550 4.25 -35.70 -12.43
CA VAL A 550 2.88 -35.28 -12.73
C VAL A 550 2.91 -34.45 -14.02
N ARG A 551 2.06 -34.81 -14.97
CA ARG A 551 1.97 -34.17 -16.29
C ARG A 551 0.78 -33.22 -16.32
N GLY A 552 1.03 -31.95 -16.67
CA GLY A 552 0.00 -30.98 -16.98
C GLY A 552 -0.65 -31.25 -18.35
N ALA A 553 -1.72 -30.50 -18.65
CA ALA A 553 -2.40 -30.61 -19.94
C ALA A 553 -1.47 -30.20 -21.10
N THR A 554 -1.52 -30.95 -22.20
CA THR A 554 -0.84 -30.60 -23.45
C THR A 554 -1.40 -29.30 -23.99
N LYS A 555 -0.52 -28.36 -24.33
CA LYS A 555 -0.86 -27.14 -25.06
C LYS A 555 -0.25 -27.24 -26.45
N SER A 556 -1.00 -26.78 -27.45
CA SER A 556 -0.55 -26.72 -28.85
C SER A 556 -0.79 -25.32 -29.39
N TYR A 557 0.23 -24.73 -30.00
CA TYR A 557 0.16 -23.43 -30.65
C TYR A 557 0.57 -23.55 -32.12
N PRO A 558 -0.21 -23.00 -33.07
CA PRO A 558 0.22 -22.90 -34.47
C PRO A 558 1.41 -21.94 -34.58
N THR A 559 2.49 -22.36 -35.26
CA THR A 559 3.70 -21.56 -35.43
C THR A 559 3.54 -20.45 -36.47
N ASP A 560 2.47 -20.49 -37.27
CA ASP A 560 2.12 -19.53 -38.31
C ASP A 560 1.79 -18.11 -37.81
N GLY A 561 1.64 -17.92 -36.48
CA GLY A 561 1.46 -16.62 -35.83
C GLY A 561 2.76 -15.86 -35.58
N CYS A 562 3.92 -16.47 -35.82
CA CYS A 562 5.23 -15.85 -35.68
C CYS A 562 5.76 -15.37 -37.04
N GLN A 563 5.13 -14.36 -37.64
CA GLN A 563 5.73 -13.70 -38.80
C GLN A 563 6.62 -12.53 -38.35
N PRO A 564 7.82 -12.38 -38.92
CA PRO A 564 8.65 -11.21 -38.68
C PRO A 564 7.93 -9.97 -39.21
N LEU A 565 7.78 -8.96 -38.37
CA LEU A 565 7.41 -7.61 -38.81
C LEU A 565 8.62 -7.06 -39.59
N LEU A 566 8.46 -6.89 -40.90
CA LEU A 566 9.39 -6.15 -41.76
C LEU A 566 9.27 -4.65 -41.52
#